data_AF-A0AAU4Y0P5-F1
#
_entry.id   AF-A0AAU4Y0P5-F1
#
_cell.length_a   1.000
_cell.length_b   1.000
_cell.length_c   1.000
_cell.angle_alpha   90.00
_cell.angle_beta   90.00
_cell.angle_gamma   90.00
#
_symmetry.space_group_name_H-M   'P 1'
#
loop_
_entity.id
_entity.type
_entity.pdbx_description
1 polymer ?
#
loop_
_entity_poly.entity_id
_entity_poly.type
_entity_poly.pdbx_seq_one_letter_code
_entity_poly.pdbx_strand_id
1 'polypeptide(L)'
;MLISPRPGADRLNIRKVLGGVHATAQNLQGHYDNAFEGLMAYLEWATDSARLLRSQVSDRDLEQLVFTPRYKVLLASCGTLAGPAQTRLVNGLVQLEVVERIEAFAAAVDALDMQISRWNMREAFVVADSSFYIQNDVKLADVDLHAILDVQPWEFVRLLFPIVVVDELDDLKDTSKQRGRWRAAHTLGRLDEVLDGHTHGFLHEGVYTPKDGETRGRVNVEIVLDPPGHVRLDRNDDEIIDRTVAIQGLAGRDVRFLTCDTSQHTRARTAGLKVIKVATKDPGPEPDWSAQDKPGTGTRAQRRARQAEGEPPTTG
;
A
#
# COMPACT_ATOMS: atom_id res chain seq x y z
N MET A 1 14.15 -4.67 6.61
CA MET A 1 13.69 -4.25 5.26
C MET A 1 12.37 -4.95 4.99
N LEU A 2 11.33 -4.26 4.54
CA LEU A 2 10.05 -4.92 4.23
C LEU A 2 10.07 -5.38 2.78
N ILE A 3 9.83 -6.67 2.54
CA ILE A 3 9.77 -7.27 1.21
C ILE A 3 8.45 -6.89 0.56
N SER A 4 8.49 -6.52 -0.71
CA SER A 4 7.32 -6.26 -1.54
C SER A 4 7.10 -7.45 -2.49
N PRO A 5 6.12 -8.33 -2.19
CA PRO A 5 5.78 -9.45 -3.06
C PRO A 5 5.39 -8.97 -4.45
N ARG A 6 5.75 -9.73 -5.49
CA ARG A 6 5.10 -9.58 -6.79
C ARG A 6 3.65 -10.05 -6.72
N PRO A 7 2.75 -9.51 -7.55
CA PRO A 7 1.38 -9.99 -7.65
C PRO A 7 1.33 -11.51 -7.87
N GLY A 8 0.58 -12.22 -7.03
CA GLY A 8 0.44 -13.68 -7.08
C GLY A 8 1.57 -14.48 -6.40
N ALA A 9 2.59 -13.83 -5.85
CA ALA A 9 3.62 -14.52 -5.08
C ALA A 9 3.08 -14.97 -3.72
N ASP A 10 3.34 -16.23 -3.36
CA ASP A 10 2.97 -16.79 -2.07
C ASP A 10 4.00 -16.44 -1.00
N ARG A 11 3.55 -15.88 0.13
CA ARG A 11 4.42 -15.45 1.23
C ARG A 11 5.26 -16.56 1.84
N LEU A 12 4.75 -17.80 1.90
CA LEU A 12 5.51 -18.93 2.45
C LEU A 12 6.61 -19.34 1.46
N ASN A 13 6.32 -19.30 0.17
CA ASN A 13 7.33 -19.51 -0.87
C ASN A 13 8.39 -18.39 -0.87
N ILE A 14 7.99 -17.12 -0.74
CA ILE A 14 8.94 -15.99 -0.58
C ILE A 14 9.85 -16.24 0.62
N ARG A 15 9.27 -16.56 1.79
CA ARG A 15 10.02 -16.87 3.01
C ARG A 15 10.99 -18.03 2.82
N LYS A 16 10.56 -19.11 2.16
CA LYS A 16 11.40 -20.26 1.83
C LYS A 16 12.57 -19.86 0.91
N VAL A 17 12.30 -19.10 -0.14
CA VAL A 17 13.32 -18.67 -1.12
C VAL A 17 14.32 -17.72 -0.47
N LEU A 18 13.86 -16.73 0.29
CA LEU A 18 14.73 -15.80 1.03
C LEU A 18 15.60 -16.55 2.06
N GLY A 19 15.02 -17.49 2.81
CA GLY A 19 15.77 -18.33 3.75
C GLY A 19 16.80 -19.21 3.05
N GLY A 20 16.48 -19.76 1.88
CA GLY A 20 17.43 -20.51 1.05
C GLY A 20 18.58 -19.65 0.53
N VAL A 21 18.28 -18.46 0.01
CA VAL A 21 19.29 -17.49 -0.45
C VAL A 21 20.19 -17.06 0.70
N HIS A 22 19.63 -16.75 1.87
CA HIS A 22 20.37 -16.45 3.09
C HIS A 22 21.33 -17.58 3.46
N ALA A 23 20.86 -18.83 3.48
CA ALA A 23 21.71 -19.99 3.79
C ALA A 23 22.86 -20.15 2.78
N THR A 24 22.59 -19.97 1.48
CA THR A 24 23.65 -20.02 0.46
C THR A 24 24.63 -18.85 0.56
N ALA A 25 24.18 -17.67 1.02
CA ALA A 25 25.05 -16.53 1.28
C ALA A 25 26.00 -16.80 2.46
N GLN A 26 25.52 -17.46 3.52
CA GLN A 26 26.36 -17.88 4.65
C GLN A 26 27.49 -18.82 4.21
N ASN A 27 27.23 -19.69 3.22
CA ASN A 27 28.26 -20.57 2.66
C ASN A 27 29.39 -19.80 1.95
N LEU A 28 29.16 -18.55 1.51
CA LEU A 28 30.20 -17.70 0.92
C LEU A 28 31.25 -17.21 1.92
N GLN A 29 31.03 -17.40 3.23
CA GLN A 29 32.04 -17.12 4.25
C GLN A 29 33.11 -18.24 4.35
N GLY A 30 32.99 -19.29 3.52
CA GLY A 30 33.95 -20.38 3.43
C GLY A 30 35.34 -19.94 3.00
N HIS A 31 36.27 -20.91 3.03
CA HIS A 31 37.62 -20.72 2.53
C HIS A 31 37.66 -20.84 1.01
N TYR A 32 38.43 -19.96 0.35
CA TYR A 32 38.71 -19.98 -1.08
C TYR A 32 40.22 -20.02 -1.31
N ASP A 33 40.67 -20.71 -2.36
CA ASP A 33 42.09 -20.87 -2.66
C ASP A 33 42.72 -19.54 -3.10
N ASN A 34 41.92 -18.65 -3.69
CA ASN A 34 42.35 -17.31 -4.09
C ASN A 34 41.18 -16.30 -4.16
N ALA A 35 41.53 -15.01 -4.25
CA ALA A 35 40.53 -13.93 -4.26
C ALA A 35 39.61 -13.92 -5.49
N PHE A 36 40.10 -14.42 -6.62
CA PHE A 36 39.30 -14.49 -7.85
C PHE A 36 38.21 -15.55 -7.73
N GLU A 37 38.53 -16.71 -7.13
CA GLU A 37 37.55 -17.75 -6.85
C GLU A 37 36.43 -17.26 -5.92
N GLY A 38 36.77 -16.57 -4.83
CA GLY A 38 35.78 -15.97 -3.93
C GLY A 38 34.92 -14.90 -4.61
N LEU A 39 35.51 -14.07 -5.47
CA LEU A 39 34.78 -13.10 -6.29
C LEU A 39 33.79 -13.78 -7.25
N MET A 40 34.24 -14.82 -7.95
CA MET A 40 33.39 -15.58 -8.88
C MET A 40 32.23 -16.26 -8.15
N ALA A 41 32.51 -16.93 -7.02
CA ALA A 41 31.48 -17.55 -6.20
C ALA A 41 30.41 -16.55 -5.74
N TYR A 42 30.82 -15.35 -5.33
CA TYR A 42 29.88 -14.29 -4.96
C TYR A 42 29.04 -13.79 -6.17
N LEU A 43 29.65 -13.57 -7.34
CA LEU A 43 28.95 -13.10 -8.53
C LEU A 43 27.97 -14.15 -9.09
N GLU A 44 28.34 -15.43 -9.03
CA GLU A 44 27.47 -16.56 -9.37
C GLU A 44 26.30 -16.65 -8.39
N TRP A 45 26.57 -16.60 -7.08
CA TRP A 45 25.53 -16.55 -6.05
C TRP A 45 24.54 -15.40 -6.28
N ALA A 46 25.02 -14.20 -6.60
CA ALA A 46 24.18 -13.04 -6.85
C ALA A 46 23.26 -13.28 -8.07
N THR A 47 23.79 -13.86 -9.13
CA THR A 47 23.04 -14.17 -10.36
C THR A 47 21.96 -15.23 -10.11
N ASP A 48 22.32 -16.31 -9.42
CA ASP A 48 21.40 -17.39 -9.08
C ASP A 48 20.32 -16.94 -8.09
N SER A 49 20.69 -16.15 -7.08
CA SER A 49 19.77 -15.58 -6.10
C SER A 49 18.75 -14.66 -6.77
N ALA A 50 19.20 -13.78 -7.67
CA ALA A 50 18.30 -12.94 -8.44
C ALA A 50 17.35 -13.74 -9.33
N ARG A 51 17.82 -14.84 -9.96
CA ARG A 51 16.96 -15.73 -10.75
C ARG A 51 15.84 -16.33 -9.89
N LEU A 52 16.15 -16.79 -8.68
CA LEU A 52 15.18 -17.37 -7.76
C LEU A 52 14.17 -16.34 -7.23
N LEU A 53 14.64 -15.12 -6.93
CA LEU A 53 13.83 -14.07 -6.33
C LEU A 53 13.00 -13.26 -7.34
N ARG A 54 13.39 -13.23 -8.61
CA ARG A 54 12.78 -12.37 -9.64
C ARG A 54 11.28 -12.56 -9.82
N SER A 55 10.76 -13.77 -9.64
CA SER A 55 9.32 -14.03 -9.74
C SER A 55 8.56 -13.79 -8.43
N GLN A 56 9.28 -13.55 -7.33
CA GLN A 56 8.74 -13.55 -5.97
C GLN A 56 8.68 -12.14 -5.39
N VAL A 57 9.69 -11.31 -5.63
CA VAL A 57 9.84 -9.98 -5.04
C VAL A 57 9.97 -8.90 -6.11
N SER A 58 9.72 -7.66 -5.72
CA SER A 58 9.84 -6.50 -6.60
C SER A 58 11.27 -6.33 -7.14
N ASP A 59 11.42 -5.70 -8.31
CA ASP A 59 12.75 -5.41 -8.87
C ASP A 59 13.56 -4.50 -7.94
N ARG A 60 12.89 -3.61 -7.22
CA ARG A 60 13.49 -2.75 -6.19
C ARG A 60 14.11 -3.57 -5.06
N ASP A 61 13.40 -4.59 -4.57
CA ASP A 61 13.94 -5.45 -3.50
C ASP A 61 15.15 -6.24 -4.00
N LEU A 62 15.16 -6.67 -5.26
CA LEU A 62 16.34 -7.31 -5.87
C LEU A 62 17.54 -6.35 -5.94
N GLU A 63 17.32 -5.09 -6.28
CA GLU A 63 18.38 -4.09 -6.32
C GLU A 63 18.98 -3.83 -4.94
N GLN A 64 18.14 -3.80 -3.90
CA GLN A 64 18.58 -3.57 -2.52
C GLN A 64 19.25 -4.81 -1.91
N LEU A 65 18.75 -6.01 -2.21
CA LEU A 65 19.24 -7.26 -1.61
C LEU A 65 20.38 -7.90 -2.39
N VAL A 66 20.46 -7.70 -3.71
CA VAL A 66 21.41 -8.44 -4.56
C VAL A 66 22.24 -7.48 -5.42
N PHE A 67 21.60 -6.63 -6.22
CA PHE A 67 22.30 -5.80 -7.22
C PHE A 67 22.77 -4.45 -6.68
N THR A 68 23.49 -4.51 -5.56
CA THR A 68 23.97 -3.33 -4.84
C THR A 68 24.99 -2.53 -5.68
N PRO A 69 25.26 -1.26 -5.31
CA PRO A 69 26.32 -0.50 -5.98
C PRO A 69 27.68 -1.21 -5.96
N ARG A 70 28.01 -1.92 -4.87
CA ARG A 70 29.26 -2.68 -4.75
C ARG A 70 29.27 -3.91 -5.64
N TYR A 71 28.15 -4.64 -5.76
CA TYR A 71 27.98 -5.70 -6.76
C TYR A 71 28.33 -5.20 -8.17
N LYS A 72 27.78 -4.05 -8.57
CA LYS A 72 28.02 -3.48 -9.92
C LYS A 72 29.50 -3.16 -10.15
N VAL A 73 30.19 -2.62 -9.15
CA VAL A 73 31.63 -2.33 -9.21
C VAL A 73 32.46 -3.61 -9.29
N LEU A 74 32.14 -4.62 -8.47
CA LEU A 74 32.82 -5.92 -8.46
C LEU A 74 32.64 -6.64 -9.81
N LEU A 75 31.42 -6.63 -10.36
CA LEU A 75 31.12 -7.20 -11.68
C LEU A 75 31.90 -6.49 -12.79
N ALA A 76 31.86 -5.15 -12.82
CA ALA A 76 32.56 -4.36 -13.83
C ALA A 76 34.08 -4.53 -13.78
N SER A 77 34.62 -4.77 -12.58
CA SER A 77 36.06 -4.88 -12.35
C SER A 77 36.58 -6.33 -12.37
N CYS A 78 35.70 -7.32 -12.53
CA CYS A 78 36.03 -8.75 -12.41
C CYS A 78 37.21 -9.18 -13.30
N GLY A 79 37.27 -8.69 -14.54
CA GLY A 79 38.38 -8.99 -15.46
C GLY A 79 39.70 -8.28 -15.15
N THR A 80 39.69 -7.26 -14.29
CA THR A 80 40.87 -6.42 -13.96
C THR A 80 41.43 -6.68 -12.56
N LEU A 81 40.68 -7.38 -11.70
CA LEU A 81 41.00 -7.64 -10.29
C LEU A 81 41.73 -8.97 -10.03
N ALA A 82 42.32 -9.56 -11.07
CA ALA A 82 42.99 -10.88 -11.00
C ALA A 82 44.49 -10.81 -10.61
N GLY A 83 45.02 -9.63 -10.26
CA GLY A 83 46.44 -9.44 -9.94
C GLY A 83 46.82 -9.83 -8.49
N PRO A 84 48.00 -10.46 -8.25
CA PRO A 84 48.45 -10.85 -6.90
C PRO A 84 48.54 -9.68 -5.90
N ALA A 85 48.83 -8.47 -6.37
CA ALA A 85 48.93 -7.28 -5.54
C ALA A 85 47.56 -6.78 -5.02
N GLN A 86 46.46 -7.17 -5.68
CA GLN A 86 45.10 -6.69 -5.39
C GLN A 86 44.31 -7.68 -4.54
N THR A 87 44.80 -8.92 -4.37
CA THR A 87 44.16 -10.03 -3.63
C THR A 87 43.58 -9.60 -2.28
N ARG A 88 44.35 -8.87 -1.47
CA ARG A 88 43.88 -8.43 -0.14
C ARG A 88 42.71 -7.45 -0.22
N LEU A 89 42.75 -6.51 -1.18
CA LEU A 89 41.68 -5.54 -1.38
C LEU A 89 40.41 -6.21 -1.89
N VAL A 90 40.53 -7.09 -2.89
CA VAL A 90 39.41 -7.83 -3.47
C VAL A 90 38.74 -8.70 -2.41
N ASN A 91 39.52 -9.46 -1.63
CA ASN A 91 39.00 -10.25 -0.52
C ASN A 91 38.25 -9.39 0.49
N GLY A 92 38.81 -8.24 0.87
CA GLY A 92 38.14 -7.32 1.80
C GLY A 92 36.80 -6.79 1.27
N LEU A 93 36.75 -6.43 -0.03
CA LEU A 93 35.52 -5.94 -0.66
C LEU A 93 34.44 -7.03 -0.78
N VAL A 94 34.83 -8.23 -1.20
CA VAL A 94 33.92 -9.38 -1.33
C VAL A 94 33.42 -9.81 0.06
N GLN A 95 34.30 -9.94 1.05
CA GLN A 95 33.89 -10.31 2.41
C GLN A 95 32.95 -9.29 3.03
N LEU A 96 33.23 -7.99 2.89
CA LEU A 96 32.35 -6.94 3.37
C LEU A 96 30.98 -7.00 2.70
N GLU A 97 30.95 -7.18 1.38
CA GLU A 97 29.72 -7.36 0.63
C GLU A 97 28.92 -8.58 1.12
N VAL A 98 29.56 -9.74 1.26
CA VAL A 98 28.94 -10.97 1.73
C VAL A 98 28.35 -10.80 3.13
N VAL A 99 29.08 -10.20 4.07
CA VAL A 99 28.59 -9.93 5.43
C VAL A 99 27.35 -9.05 5.41
N GLU A 100 27.40 -7.93 4.69
CA GLU A 100 26.24 -7.04 4.60
C GLU A 100 25.04 -7.70 3.89
N ARG A 101 25.28 -8.61 2.94
CA ARG A 101 24.20 -9.37 2.28
C ARG A 101 23.58 -10.39 3.23
N ILE A 102 24.39 -11.11 4.02
CA ILE A 102 23.89 -12.02 5.06
C ILE A 102 22.99 -11.25 6.04
N GLU A 103 23.47 -10.12 6.56
CA GLU A 103 22.69 -9.27 7.47
C GLU A 103 21.41 -8.73 6.84
N ALA A 104 21.48 -8.26 5.58
CA ALA A 104 20.30 -7.76 4.87
C ALA A 104 19.24 -8.85 4.63
N PHE A 105 19.67 -10.05 4.23
CA PHE A 105 18.76 -11.19 4.04
C PHE A 105 18.18 -11.69 5.37
N ALA A 106 18.96 -11.76 6.44
CA ALA A 106 18.47 -12.10 7.78
C ALA A 106 17.39 -11.10 8.23
N ALA A 107 17.68 -9.80 8.14
CA ALA A 107 16.73 -8.74 8.50
C ALA A 107 15.47 -8.74 7.62
N ALA A 108 15.57 -9.17 6.35
CA ALA A 108 14.43 -9.33 5.46
C ALA A 108 13.56 -10.54 5.84
N VAL A 109 14.18 -11.68 6.18
CA VAL A 109 13.47 -12.88 6.66
C VAL A 109 12.74 -12.58 7.97
N ASP A 110 13.42 -11.94 8.94
CA ASP A 110 12.81 -11.59 10.23
C ASP A 110 11.65 -10.62 10.06
N ALA A 111 11.81 -9.60 9.21
CA ALA A 111 10.75 -8.65 8.90
C ALA A 111 9.53 -9.34 8.25
N LEU A 112 9.77 -10.28 7.33
CA LEU A 112 8.71 -11.05 6.70
C LEU A 112 8.01 -11.97 7.71
N ASP A 113 8.74 -12.68 8.56
CA ASP A 113 8.17 -13.56 9.59
C ASP A 113 7.32 -12.78 10.60
N MET A 114 7.75 -11.56 10.98
CA MET A 114 6.93 -10.65 11.80
C MET A 114 5.64 -10.24 11.09
N GLN A 115 5.69 -9.89 9.80
CA GLN A 115 4.51 -9.53 9.02
C GLN A 115 3.54 -10.70 8.86
N ILE A 116 4.06 -11.89 8.49
CA ILE A 116 3.26 -13.12 8.37
C ILE A 116 2.54 -13.40 9.68
N SER A 117 3.26 -13.31 10.81
CA SER A 117 2.70 -13.55 12.14
C SER A 117 1.62 -12.53 12.51
N ARG A 118 1.88 -11.24 12.24
CA ARG A 118 0.93 -10.14 12.51
C ARG A 118 -0.41 -10.33 11.80
N TRP A 119 -0.37 -10.94 10.62
CA TRP A 119 -1.52 -11.10 9.73
C TRP A 119 -2.07 -12.53 9.66
N ASN A 120 -1.67 -13.40 10.60
CA ASN A 120 -2.14 -14.78 10.67
C ASN A 120 -3.47 -14.97 11.42
N MET A 121 -3.95 -13.93 12.11
CA MET A 121 -5.22 -13.98 12.88
C MET A 121 -6.42 -14.20 11.96
N ARG A 122 -7.47 -14.91 12.40
CA ARG A 122 -8.72 -15.08 11.62
C ARG A 122 -9.54 -13.79 11.65
N GLU A 123 -9.27 -12.90 10.70
CA GLU A 123 -9.93 -11.61 10.57
C GLU A 123 -10.19 -11.32 9.08
N ALA A 124 -11.29 -10.63 8.81
CA ALA A 124 -11.58 -10.04 7.51
C ALA A 124 -10.71 -8.81 7.30
N PHE A 125 -9.80 -8.86 6.32
CA PHE A 125 -8.96 -7.72 5.95
C PHE A 125 -9.63 -6.82 4.94
N VAL A 126 -9.56 -5.53 5.21
CA VAL A 126 -10.23 -4.50 4.43
C VAL A 126 -9.28 -3.33 4.23
N VAL A 127 -9.18 -2.83 3.00
CA VAL A 127 -8.60 -1.52 2.71
C VAL A 127 -9.70 -0.67 2.09
N ALA A 128 -9.81 0.59 2.49
CA ALA A 128 -10.69 1.55 1.85
C ALA A 128 -9.88 2.71 1.28
N ASP A 129 -10.27 3.21 0.12
CA ASP A 129 -9.70 4.45 -0.43
C ASP A 129 -10.25 5.70 0.26
N SER A 130 -9.66 6.86 -0.05
CA SER A 130 -10.15 8.15 0.47
C SER A 130 -11.62 8.41 0.08
N SER A 131 -12.06 7.93 -1.08
CA SER A 131 -13.44 8.12 -1.56
C SER A 131 -14.48 7.54 -0.59
N PHE A 132 -14.21 6.37 0.01
CA PHE A 132 -15.10 5.77 1.01
C PHE A 132 -15.32 6.70 2.20
N TYR A 133 -14.25 7.25 2.78
CA TYR A 133 -14.36 8.10 3.97
C TYR A 133 -15.05 9.44 3.70
N ILE A 134 -14.93 9.94 2.46
CA ILE A 134 -15.45 11.25 2.06
C ILE A 134 -16.90 11.18 1.57
N GLN A 135 -17.21 10.18 0.74
CA GLN A 135 -18.46 10.10 -0.01
C GLN A 135 -19.49 9.22 0.67
N ASN A 136 -19.09 8.27 1.53
CA ASN A 136 -20.04 7.47 2.29
C ASN A 136 -20.95 8.36 3.15
N ASP A 137 -22.23 8.02 3.17
CA ASP A 137 -23.22 8.80 3.92
C ASP A 137 -23.03 8.63 5.43
N VAL A 138 -22.63 7.44 5.87
CA VAL A 138 -22.32 7.15 7.28
C VAL A 138 -20.85 7.43 7.57
N LYS A 139 -20.53 7.95 8.76
CA LYS A 139 -19.15 8.26 9.16
C LYS A 139 -18.41 6.99 9.58
N LEU A 140 -17.09 6.99 9.53
CA LEU A 140 -16.28 5.84 9.96
C LEU A 140 -16.62 5.35 11.38
N ALA A 141 -16.93 6.26 12.30
CA ALA A 141 -17.26 5.88 13.68
C ALA A 141 -18.60 5.12 13.80
N ASP A 142 -19.51 5.33 12.85
CA ASP A 142 -20.89 4.84 12.91
C ASP A 142 -21.18 3.77 11.85
N VAL A 143 -20.22 3.48 10.97
CA VAL A 143 -20.43 2.60 9.83
C VAL A 143 -20.39 1.13 10.27
N ASP A 144 -21.43 0.38 9.88
CA ASP A 144 -21.45 -1.07 10.06
C ASP A 144 -20.62 -1.73 8.95
N LEU A 145 -19.34 -1.96 9.24
CA LEU A 145 -18.44 -2.64 8.31
C LEU A 145 -18.86 -4.10 8.09
N HIS A 146 -19.42 -4.78 9.08
CA HIS A 146 -19.85 -6.17 8.91
C HIS A 146 -20.95 -6.28 7.86
N ALA A 147 -21.93 -5.38 7.91
CA ALA A 147 -22.98 -5.28 6.91
C ALA A 147 -22.45 -4.91 5.52
N ILE A 148 -21.53 -3.94 5.41
CA ILE A 148 -20.94 -3.56 4.11
C ILE A 148 -20.14 -4.71 3.49
N LEU A 149 -19.41 -5.45 4.30
CA LEU A 149 -18.50 -6.52 3.85
C LEU A 149 -19.19 -7.86 3.60
N ASP A 150 -20.48 -7.95 3.96
CA ASP A 150 -21.27 -9.19 3.99
C ASP A 150 -20.53 -10.29 4.78
N VAL A 151 -20.09 -9.93 5.99
CA VAL A 151 -19.45 -10.87 6.94
C VAL A 151 -20.30 -11.11 8.16
N GLN A 152 -20.08 -12.26 8.77
CA GLN A 152 -20.81 -12.63 9.97
C GLN A 152 -20.40 -11.72 11.14
N PRO A 153 -21.34 -11.32 12.03
CA PRO A 153 -21.04 -10.40 13.13
C PRO A 153 -19.96 -10.89 14.10
N TRP A 154 -19.71 -12.20 14.21
CA TRP A 154 -18.64 -12.75 15.05
C TRP A 154 -17.27 -12.76 14.37
N GLU A 155 -17.19 -12.51 13.07
CA GLU A 155 -15.92 -12.37 12.36
C GLU A 155 -15.29 -11.01 12.70
N PHE A 156 -14.03 -11.01 13.13
CA PHE A 156 -13.34 -9.76 13.40
C PHE A 156 -12.94 -9.08 12.09
N VAL A 157 -13.14 -7.76 12.01
CA VAL A 157 -12.73 -6.96 10.86
C VAL A 157 -11.47 -6.18 11.23
N ARG A 158 -10.45 -6.20 10.36
CA ARG A 158 -9.31 -5.29 10.44
C ARG A 158 -9.30 -4.38 9.23
N LEU A 159 -9.53 -3.10 9.48
CA LEU A 159 -9.46 -2.04 8.50
C LEU A 159 -8.02 -1.50 8.45
N LEU A 160 -7.35 -1.81 7.35
CA LEU A 160 -5.99 -1.42 7.05
C LEU A 160 -5.99 -0.07 6.33
N PHE A 161 -5.22 0.88 6.85
CA PHE A 161 -5.01 2.20 6.28
C PHE A 161 -3.60 2.27 5.71
N PRO A 162 -3.39 2.03 4.40
CA PRO A 162 -2.14 2.41 3.76
C PRO A 162 -1.84 3.89 4.05
N ILE A 163 -0.61 4.22 4.39
CA ILE A 163 -0.23 5.59 4.78
C ILE A 163 -0.56 6.61 3.68
N VAL A 164 -0.53 6.23 2.40
CA VAL A 164 -0.98 7.07 1.28
C VAL A 164 -2.44 7.54 1.44
N VAL A 165 -3.35 6.72 2.00
CA VAL A 165 -4.74 7.11 2.25
C VAL A 165 -4.80 8.14 3.38
N VAL A 166 -3.96 8.00 4.40
CA VAL A 166 -3.88 8.96 5.51
C VAL A 166 -3.41 10.31 4.98
N ASP A 167 -2.38 10.31 4.13
CA ASP A 167 -1.84 11.53 3.52
C ASP A 167 -2.87 12.20 2.58
N GLU A 168 -3.60 11.41 1.79
CA GLU A 168 -4.72 11.94 0.97
C GLU A 168 -5.81 12.59 1.81
N LEU A 169 -6.18 11.96 2.93
CA LEU A 169 -7.15 12.55 3.84
C LEU A 169 -6.62 13.83 4.47
N ASP A 170 -5.31 13.93 4.73
CA ASP A 170 -4.72 15.14 5.29
C ASP A 170 -4.77 16.29 4.27
N ASP A 171 -4.39 16.04 3.02
CA ASP A 171 -4.50 17.01 1.92
C ASP A 171 -5.95 17.47 1.68
N LEU A 172 -6.92 16.57 1.84
CA LEU A 172 -8.35 16.87 1.68
C LEU A 172 -8.92 17.76 2.80
N LYS A 173 -8.27 17.83 3.98
CA LYS A 173 -8.66 18.79 5.04
C LYS A 173 -8.50 20.22 4.55
N ASP A 174 -7.50 20.51 3.72
CA ASP A 174 -7.25 21.88 3.27
C ASP A 174 -7.95 22.18 1.95
N THR A 175 -7.91 21.23 1.01
CA THR A 175 -8.28 21.46 -0.39
C THR A 175 -9.75 21.19 -0.73
N SER A 176 -10.46 20.39 0.08
CA SER A 176 -11.80 19.93 -0.26
C SER A 176 -12.91 20.96 0.05
N LYS A 177 -14.11 20.70 -0.49
CA LYS A 177 -15.34 21.43 -0.15
C LYS A 177 -15.73 21.15 1.31
N GLN A 178 -16.61 21.99 1.88
CA GLN A 178 -16.99 21.94 3.30
C GLN A 178 -17.29 20.53 3.84
N ARG A 179 -18.12 19.73 3.14
CA ARG A 179 -18.43 18.34 3.56
C ARG A 179 -17.19 17.45 3.54
N GLY A 180 -16.40 17.48 2.46
CA GLY A 180 -15.22 16.63 2.31
C GLY A 180 -14.13 16.98 3.31
N ARG A 181 -13.84 18.28 3.49
CA ARG A 181 -12.92 18.77 4.53
C ARG A 181 -13.31 18.27 5.92
N TRP A 182 -14.58 18.42 6.27
CA TRP A 182 -15.08 17.98 7.58
C TRP A 182 -14.97 16.45 7.74
N ARG A 183 -15.30 15.68 6.70
CA ARG A 183 -15.21 14.20 6.71
C ARG A 183 -13.78 13.71 6.85
N ALA A 184 -12.83 14.35 6.16
CA ALA A 184 -11.41 14.05 6.26
C ALA A 184 -10.89 14.33 7.67
N ALA A 185 -11.14 15.53 8.20
CA ALA A 185 -10.76 15.93 9.56
C ALA A 185 -11.35 15.00 10.62
N HIS A 186 -12.63 14.65 10.50
CA HIS A 186 -13.30 13.75 11.44
C HIS A 186 -12.72 12.32 11.39
N THR A 187 -12.42 11.81 10.19
CA THR A 187 -11.80 10.48 10.03
C THR A 187 -10.42 10.44 10.66
N LEU A 188 -9.58 11.45 10.38
CA LEU A 188 -8.24 11.54 10.94
C LEU A 188 -8.23 11.74 12.45
N GLY A 189 -9.13 12.59 12.98
CA GLY A 189 -9.28 12.75 14.43
C GLY A 189 -9.69 11.45 15.13
N ARG A 190 -10.63 10.68 14.53
CA ARG A 190 -11.01 9.38 15.08
C ARG A 190 -9.86 8.36 14.99
N LEU A 191 -9.08 8.40 13.92
CA LEU A 191 -7.92 7.52 13.77
C LEU A 191 -6.86 7.83 14.84
N ASP A 192 -6.56 9.11 15.07
CA ASP A 192 -5.64 9.56 16.11
C ASP A 192 -6.07 9.10 17.52
N GLU A 193 -7.35 9.30 17.86
CA GLU A 193 -7.93 8.83 19.14
C GLU A 193 -7.84 7.31 19.33
N VAL A 194 -8.08 6.52 18.28
CA VAL A 194 -8.07 5.05 18.37
C VAL A 194 -6.65 4.51 18.48
N LEU A 195 -5.71 5.17 17.82
CA LEU A 195 -4.33 4.72 17.73
C LEU A 195 -3.51 5.12 18.95
N ASP A 196 -3.79 6.27 19.57
CA ASP A 196 -3.11 6.75 20.79
C ASP A 196 -1.57 6.67 20.71
N GLY A 197 -1.01 7.15 19.58
CA GLY A 197 0.43 7.10 19.31
C GLY A 197 0.97 5.76 18.82
N HIS A 198 0.11 4.75 18.62
CA HIS A 198 0.46 3.46 18.02
C HIS A 198 0.05 3.36 16.54
N THR A 199 0.41 2.26 15.89
CA THR A 199 0.00 1.98 14.49
C THR A 199 -1.20 1.06 14.38
N HIS A 200 -1.77 0.62 15.51
CA HIS A 200 -2.96 -0.22 15.55
C HIS A 200 -3.81 0.09 16.79
N GLY A 201 -5.12 -0.12 16.69
CA GLY A 201 -6.06 0.13 17.77
C GLY A 201 -7.45 -0.44 17.52
N PHE A 202 -8.36 -0.29 18.48
CA PHE A 202 -9.75 -0.77 18.39
C PHE A 202 -10.69 0.38 18.02
N LEU A 203 -11.25 0.35 16.80
CA LEU A 203 -12.30 1.29 16.42
C LEU A 203 -13.60 0.96 17.15
N HIS A 204 -13.90 -0.34 17.28
CA HIS A 204 -15.00 -0.88 18.06
C HIS A 204 -14.56 -2.20 18.71
N GLU A 205 -14.59 -2.31 20.04
CA GLU A 205 -14.21 -3.55 20.74
C GLU A 205 -15.20 -4.69 20.53
N GLY A 206 -16.40 -4.37 20.06
CA GLY A 206 -17.52 -5.31 19.93
C GLY A 206 -18.30 -5.47 21.23
N VAL A 207 -19.40 -6.22 21.15
CA VAL A 207 -20.26 -6.55 22.29
C VAL A 207 -20.07 -8.03 22.63
N TYR A 208 -19.53 -8.30 23.81
CA TYR A 208 -19.43 -9.66 24.34
C TYR A 208 -20.82 -10.14 24.79
N THR A 209 -21.25 -11.29 24.26
CA THR A 209 -22.52 -11.92 24.65
C THR A 209 -22.23 -13.17 25.48
N PRO A 210 -22.42 -13.16 26.82
CA PRO A 210 -22.05 -14.27 27.70
C PRO A 210 -22.75 -15.59 27.37
N LYS A 211 -23.95 -15.52 26.79
CA LYS A 211 -24.74 -16.70 26.40
C LYS A 211 -24.09 -17.51 25.28
N ASP A 212 -23.43 -16.82 24.36
CA ASP A 212 -22.81 -17.42 23.18
C ASP A 212 -21.29 -17.57 23.35
N GLY A 213 -20.69 -16.93 24.36
CA GLY A 213 -19.24 -16.94 24.60
C GLY A 213 -18.45 -16.17 23.55
N GLU A 214 -19.11 -15.32 22.77
CA GLU A 214 -18.56 -14.67 21.58
C GLU A 214 -18.64 -13.13 21.68
N THR A 215 -17.61 -12.47 21.15
CA THR A 215 -17.62 -11.02 20.91
C THR A 215 -18.07 -10.75 19.48
N ARG A 216 -19.12 -9.94 19.32
CA ARG A 216 -19.66 -9.56 18.01
C ARG A 216 -19.35 -8.11 17.65
N GLY A 217 -19.09 -7.84 16.38
CA GLY A 217 -18.91 -6.49 15.84
C GLY A 217 -17.51 -5.90 16.02
N ARG A 218 -16.51 -6.68 16.46
CA ARG A 218 -15.17 -6.14 16.71
C ARG A 218 -14.52 -5.64 15.42
N VAL A 219 -14.05 -4.39 15.45
CA VAL A 219 -13.32 -3.73 14.36
C VAL A 219 -12.02 -3.16 14.89
N ASN A 220 -10.92 -3.62 14.30
CA ASN A 220 -9.57 -3.14 14.56
C ASN A 220 -9.14 -2.23 13.39
N VAL A 221 -8.30 -1.24 13.68
CA VAL A 221 -7.67 -0.41 12.65
C VAL A 221 -6.16 -0.56 12.74
N GLU A 222 -5.49 -0.45 11.60
CA GLU A 222 -4.04 -0.51 11.52
C GLU A 222 -3.54 0.40 10.41
N ILE A 223 -2.63 1.32 10.72
CA ILE A 223 -1.88 2.06 9.69
C ILE A 223 -0.77 1.18 9.16
N VAL A 224 -0.78 0.96 7.85
CA VAL A 224 0.24 0.22 7.12
C VAL A 224 1.19 1.23 6.49
N LEU A 225 2.38 1.36 7.09
CA LEU A 225 3.43 2.25 6.61
C LEU A 225 4.05 1.73 5.31
N ASP A 226 4.61 2.67 4.55
CA ASP A 226 5.41 2.36 3.39
C ASP A 226 6.75 1.71 3.82
N PRO A 227 7.24 0.71 3.09
CA PRO A 227 8.58 0.17 3.27
C PRO A 227 9.64 1.27 3.23
N PRO A 228 10.72 1.18 4.04
CA PRO A 228 11.84 2.09 3.92
C PRO A 228 12.36 2.16 2.48
N GLY A 229 12.43 3.39 1.95
CA GLY A 229 12.84 3.66 0.58
C GLY A 229 11.75 3.44 -0.48
N HIS A 230 10.54 3.01 -0.14
CA HIS A 230 9.43 2.95 -1.10
C HIS A 230 9.28 4.29 -1.85
N VAL A 231 9.10 4.21 -3.16
CA VAL A 231 8.82 5.38 -4.02
C VAL A 231 7.41 5.21 -4.52
N ARG A 232 6.54 6.13 -4.13
CA ARG A 232 5.13 6.09 -4.51
C ARG A 232 4.95 6.31 -6.01
N LEU A 233 3.91 5.68 -6.56
CA LEU A 233 3.44 5.94 -7.91
C LEU A 233 2.91 7.37 -8.04
N ASP A 234 2.98 7.92 -9.25
CA ASP A 234 2.57 9.31 -9.54
C ASP A 234 1.08 9.57 -9.23
N ARG A 235 0.26 8.51 -9.23
CA ARG A 235 -1.16 8.57 -8.94
C ARG A 235 -1.45 7.82 -7.65
N ASN A 236 -1.96 8.52 -6.66
CA ASN A 236 -2.34 7.94 -5.38
C ASN A 236 -3.37 6.81 -5.52
N ASP A 237 -4.32 6.91 -6.45
CA ASP A 237 -5.24 5.83 -6.81
C ASP A 237 -4.50 4.52 -7.11
N ASP A 238 -3.49 4.59 -7.99
CA ASP A 238 -2.73 3.43 -8.43
C ASP A 238 -1.83 2.93 -7.28
N GLU A 239 -1.27 3.85 -6.50
CA GLU A 239 -0.49 3.56 -5.30
C GLU A 239 -1.32 2.79 -4.26
N ILE A 240 -2.55 3.25 -3.94
CA ILE A 240 -3.45 2.58 -3.00
C ILE A 240 -3.73 1.13 -3.43
N ILE A 241 -3.94 0.91 -4.73
CA ILE A 241 -4.18 -0.44 -5.28
C ILE A 241 -2.91 -1.28 -5.15
N ASP A 242 -1.74 -0.76 -5.54
CA ASP A 242 -0.46 -1.47 -5.44
C ASP A 242 -0.16 -1.88 -4.00
N ARG A 243 -0.31 -0.94 -3.05
CA ARG A 243 -0.17 -1.21 -1.61
C ARG A 243 -1.15 -2.28 -1.14
N THR A 244 -2.41 -2.25 -1.61
CA THR A 244 -3.41 -3.28 -1.24
C THR A 244 -3.05 -4.66 -1.78
N VAL A 245 -2.55 -4.75 -3.02
CA VAL A 245 -2.10 -6.02 -3.62
C VAL A 245 -0.89 -6.57 -2.87
N ALA A 246 0.06 -5.71 -2.49
CA ALA A 246 1.19 -6.11 -1.65
C ALA A 246 0.73 -6.64 -0.28
N ILE A 247 -0.23 -5.96 0.35
CA ILE A 247 -0.87 -6.42 1.60
C ILE A 247 -1.51 -7.80 1.39
N GLN A 248 -2.26 -8.01 0.30
CA GLN A 248 -2.90 -9.30 -0.01
C GLN A 248 -1.88 -10.44 -0.14
N GLY A 249 -0.77 -10.20 -0.85
CA GLY A 249 0.31 -11.18 -0.99
C GLY A 249 0.93 -11.57 0.36
N LEU A 250 1.22 -10.58 1.19
CA LEU A 250 1.77 -10.77 2.54
C LEU A 250 0.76 -11.38 3.53
N ALA A 251 -0.53 -11.10 3.37
CA ALA A 251 -1.60 -11.71 4.15
C ALA A 251 -1.85 -13.18 3.76
N GLY A 252 -1.51 -13.56 2.52
CA GLY A 252 -1.73 -14.90 1.99
C GLY A 252 -3.21 -15.27 1.89
N ARG A 253 -4.09 -14.27 1.80
CA ARG A 253 -5.55 -14.40 1.70
C ARG A 253 -6.15 -13.12 1.13
N ASP A 254 -7.37 -13.23 0.62
CA ASP A 254 -8.11 -12.11 0.04
C ASP A 254 -8.19 -10.91 0.97
N VAL A 255 -7.90 -9.73 0.41
CA VAL A 255 -8.16 -8.44 1.04
C VAL A 255 -9.33 -7.80 0.31
N ARG A 256 -10.36 -7.38 1.07
CA ARG A 256 -11.51 -6.68 0.52
C ARG A 256 -11.15 -5.21 0.30
N PHE A 257 -11.45 -4.68 -0.87
CA PHE A 257 -11.20 -3.27 -1.21
C PHE A 257 -12.52 -2.49 -1.25
N LEU A 258 -12.64 -1.44 -0.45
CA LEU A 258 -13.82 -0.56 -0.40
C LEU A 258 -13.56 0.73 -1.17
N THR A 259 -14.50 1.10 -2.02
CA THR A 259 -14.46 2.36 -2.76
C THR A 259 -15.86 2.84 -3.11
N CYS A 260 -16.03 4.16 -3.24
CA CYS A 260 -17.20 4.79 -3.82
C CYS A 260 -16.96 5.15 -5.31
N ASP A 261 -15.71 5.16 -5.77
CA ASP A 261 -15.32 5.56 -7.12
C ASP A 261 -15.43 4.39 -8.12
N THR A 262 -15.99 4.66 -9.29
CA THR A 262 -16.19 3.65 -10.35
C THR A 262 -14.90 3.27 -11.05
N SER A 263 -14.03 4.24 -11.30
CA SER A 263 -12.74 4.02 -11.94
C SER A 263 -11.83 3.23 -11.02
N GLN A 264 -11.81 3.56 -9.72
CA GLN A 264 -11.02 2.84 -8.73
C GLN A 264 -11.54 1.42 -8.53
N HIS A 265 -12.86 1.22 -8.48
CA HIS A 265 -13.46 -0.11 -8.45
C HIS A 265 -12.98 -0.97 -9.64
N THR A 266 -12.94 -0.39 -10.83
CA THR A 266 -12.56 -1.12 -12.06
C THR A 266 -11.07 -1.49 -12.03
N ARG A 267 -10.19 -0.54 -11.70
CA ARG A 267 -8.73 -0.78 -11.60
C ARG A 267 -8.39 -1.83 -10.54
N ALA A 268 -8.98 -1.71 -9.34
CA ALA A 268 -8.73 -2.64 -8.25
C ALA A 268 -9.19 -4.08 -8.60
N ARG A 269 -10.32 -4.24 -9.30
CA ARG A 269 -10.75 -5.56 -9.80
C ARG A 269 -9.79 -6.14 -10.83
N THR A 270 -9.31 -5.32 -11.76
CA THR A 270 -8.30 -5.76 -12.74
C THR A 270 -7.00 -6.19 -12.08
N ALA A 271 -6.63 -5.57 -10.94
CA ALA A 271 -5.48 -5.95 -10.13
C ALA A 271 -5.70 -7.21 -9.27
N GLY A 272 -6.87 -7.85 -9.35
CA GLY A 272 -7.17 -9.11 -8.66
C GLY A 272 -7.66 -8.95 -7.21
N LEU A 273 -8.12 -7.75 -6.82
CA LEU A 273 -8.70 -7.50 -5.50
C LEU A 273 -10.20 -7.83 -5.47
N LYS A 274 -10.69 -8.26 -4.31
CA LYS A 274 -12.14 -8.41 -4.05
C LYS A 274 -12.73 -7.05 -3.70
N VAL A 275 -13.31 -6.38 -4.69
CA VAL A 275 -13.83 -5.01 -4.53
C VAL A 275 -15.30 -5.00 -4.13
N ILE A 276 -15.65 -4.16 -3.15
CA ILE A 276 -17.02 -3.81 -2.78
C ILE A 276 -17.21 -2.33 -3.04
N LYS A 277 -18.08 -2.03 -4.01
CA LYS A 277 -18.46 -0.65 -4.30
C LYS A 277 -19.58 -0.22 -3.36
N VAL A 278 -19.32 0.79 -2.54
CA VAL A 278 -20.33 1.38 -1.67
C VAL A 278 -21.11 2.40 -2.48
N ALA A 279 -22.42 2.18 -2.61
CA ALA A 279 -23.29 3.10 -3.34
C ALA A 279 -23.27 4.48 -2.67
N THR A 280 -22.99 5.51 -3.45
CA THR A 280 -23.20 6.89 -3.06
C THR A 280 -24.63 7.29 -3.40
N LYS A 281 -25.08 8.45 -2.89
CA LYS A 281 -26.40 8.99 -3.23
C LYS A 281 -26.65 8.91 -4.73
N ASP A 282 -27.84 8.40 -5.07
CA ASP A 282 -28.36 8.43 -6.43
C ASP A 282 -28.16 9.84 -7.01
N PRO A 283 -27.55 10.01 -8.20
CA PRO A 283 -27.44 11.31 -8.87
C PRO A 283 -28.80 12.01 -9.03
N GLY A 284 -29.90 11.28 -8.82
CA GLY A 284 -31.25 11.76 -8.96
C GLY A 284 -31.73 11.59 -10.40
N PRO A 285 -32.95 12.04 -10.71
CA PRO A 285 -33.43 12.02 -12.08
C PRO A 285 -32.50 12.85 -12.98
N GLU A 286 -32.39 12.43 -14.24
CA GLU A 286 -31.66 13.17 -15.26
C GLU A 286 -32.11 14.66 -15.22
N PRO A 287 -31.16 15.62 -15.14
CA PRO A 287 -31.51 17.02 -15.13
C PRO A 287 -32.35 17.36 -16.37
N ASP A 288 -33.43 18.11 -16.18
CA ASP A 288 -34.14 18.68 -17.32
C ASP A 288 -33.28 19.79 -17.95
N TRP A 289 -32.47 19.40 -18.93
CA TRP A 289 -31.60 20.30 -19.68
C TRP A 289 -32.38 21.40 -20.39
N SER A 290 -33.67 21.20 -20.68
CA SER A 290 -34.53 22.20 -21.33
C SER A 290 -34.97 23.33 -20.38
N ALA A 291 -34.89 23.12 -19.06
CA ALA A 291 -35.23 24.12 -18.05
C ALA A 291 -34.05 25.04 -17.67
N GLN A 292 -32.80 24.68 -18.01
CA GLN A 292 -31.59 25.45 -17.65
C GLN A 292 -31.32 26.67 -18.54
N ASP A 293 -32.00 26.80 -19.69
CA ASP A 293 -31.90 27.97 -20.58
C ASP A 293 -32.76 29.17 -20.14
N LYS A 294 -33.41 29.11 -18.97
CA LYS A 294 -34.12 30.27 -18.41
C LYS A 294 -33.13 31.17 -17.67
N PRO A 295 -33.11 32.49 -17.94
CA PRO A 295 -32.21 33.41 -17.25
C PRO A 295 -32.43 33.30 -15.74
N GLY A 296 -31.37 32.95 -15.02
CA GLY A 296 -31.44 32.64 -13.59
C GLY A 296 -32.09 33.76 -12.77
N THR A 297 -32.82 33.39 -11.73
CA THR A 297 -33.53 34.29 -10.81
C THR A 297 -32.63 35.11 -9.88
N GLY A 298 -31.30 34.99 -10.04
CA GLY A 298 -30.32 35.70 -9.22
C GLY A 298 -30.38 37.22 -9.44
N THR A 299 -30.19 37.98 -8.36
CA THR A 299 -30.24 39.45 -8.32
C THR A 299 -29.32 40.10 -9.37
N ARG A 300 -28.21 39.43 -9.73
CA ARG A 300 -27.25 39.88 -10.75
C ARG A 300 -27.76 39.70 -12.19
N ALA A 301 -28.53 38.63 -12.45
CA ALA A 301 -29.18 38.37 -13.73
C ALA A 301 -30.40 39.29 -13.94
N GLN A 302 -31.18 39.54 -12.88
CA GLN A 302 -32.24 40.56 -12.90
C GLN A 302 -31.70 41.97 -13.14
N ARG A 303 -30.50 42.29 -12.61
CA ARG A 303 -29.83 43.58 -12.83
C ARG A 303 -29.34 43.75 -14.27
N ARG A 304 -28.88 42.66 -14.92
CA ARG A 304 -28.53 42.63 -16.35
C ARG A 304 -29.76 42.73 -17.26
N ALA A 305 -30.84 42.03 -16.94
CA ALA A 305 -32.09 42.11 -17.69
C ALA A 305 -32.70 43.51 -17.66
N ARG A 306 -32.71 44.18 -16.48
CA ARG A 306 -33.15 45.58 -16.36
C ARG A 306 -32.25 46.59 -17.07
N GLN A 307 -30.96 46.28 -17.25
CA GLN A 307 -30.06 47.12 -18.04
C GLN A 307 -30.31 46.95 -19.55
N ALA A 308 -30.64 45.73 -20.00
CA ALA A 308 -30.98 45.45 -21.40
C ALA A 308 -32.37 46.01 -21.81
N GLU A 309 -33.32 46.10 -20.89
CA GLU A 309 -34.65 46.71 -21.15
C GLU A 309 -34.65 48.25 -21.10
N GLY A 310 -33.58 48.88 -20.64
CA GLY A 310 -33.48 50.33 -20.44
C GLY A 310 -32.79 51.13 -21.56
N GLU A 311 -32.18 50.47 -22.55
CA GLU A 311 -31.58 51.13 -23.71
C GLU A 311 -32.60 51.25 -24.85
N PRO A 312 -33.04 52.47 -25.24
CA PRO A 312 -33.83 52.63 -26.44
C PRO A 312 -32.97 52.34 -27.68
N PRO A 313 -33.55 51.83 -28.77
CA PRO A 313 -32.78 51.44 -29.95
C PRO A 313 -32.10 52.67 -30.57
N THR A 314 -30.78 52.63 -30.66
CA THR A 314 -29.99 53.53 -31.49
C THR A 314 -30.33 53.26 -32.96
N THR A 315 -31.14 54.15 -33.53
CA THR A 315 -31.30 54.25 -34.97
C THR A 315 -30.11 54.99 -35.57
N GLY A 316 -29.37 54.29 -36.45
CA GLY A 316 -28.27 54.81 -37.26
C GLY A 316 -27.83 53.75 -38.26
#